data_AF-A0A1U9ML59-F1
#
_entry.id   AF-A0A1U9ML59-F1
#
_cell.length_a   1.000
_cell.length_b   1.000
_cell.length_c   1.000
_cell.angle_alpha   90.00
_cell.angle_beta   90.00
_cell.angle_gamma   90.00
#
_symmetry.space_group_name_H-M   'P 1'
#
loop_
_entity.id
_entity.type
_entity.pdbx_description
1 polymer ?
#
loop_
_entity_poly.entity_id
_entity_poly.type
_entity_poly.pdbx_seq_one_letter_code
_entity_poly.pdbx_strand_id
1 'polypeptide(L)'
;MTKSPQFKPSKKCSIDFSTTIGPASIAPKTIAPKTVAIVCFDDAQLLDITGPMQVFSSANDLYEGDVKPYRLLTIAENDKIKTTSGLELAVEPLSLAPDQLDTLIISGGRGINRFAGNKAILQWLDMMNRKTRRTASVCSGSLALAKLGLLDGKKATTHWSRIDEFRRDYPSVLWTNEAIFIRNGKIWTSAGITSGVDMALAMVEEDLGFNLAKSVARHLVVYLRRPGGQSQFSELLDFYCEDERFNLLNQWIMKNLSRPLSVAMLAEKCGMSERNFSRLYTRDTGSSPAKAIELFRLEAARQYLEQNWSIKKTARQCGFGSEETLRRVFQRHLHVSPQNYRDRFSRLPDE
;
A
#
# COMPACT_ATOMS: atom_id res chain seq x y z
N MET A 1 28.78 -75.23 65.86
CA MET A 1 28.28 -73.86 66.01
C MET A 1 28.39 -73.14 64.67
N THR A 2 27.48 -72.20 64.41
CA THR A 2 27.45 -71.14 63.37
C THR A 2 27.14 -71.46 61.89
N LYS A 3 25.84 -71.35 61.58
CA LYS A 3 25.10 -70.66 60.48
C LYS A 3 25.58 -70.72 59.01
N SER A 4 24.66 -71.17 58.14
CA SER A 4 24.59 -70.83 56.70
C SER A 4 23.19 -70.28 56.33
N PRO A 5 23.05 -69.34 55.36
CA PRO A 5 21.87 -68.50 55.18
C PRO A 5 20.89 -68.97 54.08
N GLN A 6 19.62 -68.55 54.20
CA GLN A 6 18.48 -68.88 53.34
C GLN A 6 18.48 -68.17 51.98
N PHE A 7 18.04 -68.92 50.96
CA PHE A 7 17.76 -68.52 49.58
C PHE A 7 16.44 -67.74 49.42
N LYS A 8 16.41 -66.74 48.54
CA LYS A 8 15.20 -66.27 47.82
C LYS A 8 15.55 -66.00 46.34
N PRO A 9 14.84 -66.58 45.36
CA PRO A 9 15.10 -66.35 43.95
C PRO A 9 14.39 -65.11 43.39
N SER A 10 15.01 -64.58 42.35
CA SER A 10 14.85 -63.29 41.68
C SER A 10 13.58 -63.14 40.83
N LYS A 11 13.12 -61.88 40.75
CA LYS A 11 11.98 -61.38 39.97
C LYS A 11 12.13 -61.64 38.46
N LYS A 12 11.08 -62.17 37.84
CA LYS A 12 10.90 -62.20 36.37
C LYS A 12 10.49 -60.82 35.86
N CYS A 13 11.07 -60.47 34.72
CA CYS A 13 10.80 -59.30 33.91
C CYS A 13 9.43 -59.43 33.23
N SER A 14 8.55 -58.45 33.38
CA SER A 14 7.33 -58.27 32.59
C SER A 14 7.34 -56.86 32.04
N ILE A 15 7.51 -56.74 30.72
CA ILE A 15 7.46 -55.48 29.97
C ILE A 15 5.98 -55.17 29.75
N ASP A 16 5.49 -54.11 30.35
CA ASP A 16 4.11 -53.65 30.23
C ASP A 16 4.02 -52.64 29.06
N PHE A 17 3.46 -53.07 27.93
CA PHE A 17 3.13 -52.18 26.80
C PHE A 17 1.75 -51.56 27.05
N SER A 18 1.68 -50.59 27.97
CA SER A 18 0.52 -49.69 28.05
C SER A 18 0.96 -48.29 28.47
N THR A 19 1.42 -47.51 27.50
CA THR A 19 1.49 -46.05 27.65
C THR A 19 1.14 -45.43 26.31
N THR A 20 -0.15 -45.26 26.09
CA THR A 20 -0.66 -44.42 25.02
C THR A 20 -0.25 -42.99 25.36
N ILE A 21 0.78 -42.47 24.70
CA ILE A 21 1.13 -41.06 24.73
C ILE A 21 -0.01 -40.33 24.01
N GLY A 22 -0.98 -39.81 24.77
CA GLY A 22 -1.97 -38.89 24.24
C GLY A 22 -1.27 -37.65 23.67
N PRO A 23 -1.83 -37.00 22.63
CA PRO A 23 -1.22 -35.80 22.08
C PRO A 23 -1.11 -34.77 23.19
N ALA A 24 0.11 -34.27 23.42
CA ALA A 24 0.34 -33.16 24.32
C ALA A 24 -0.58 -32.01 23.86
N SER A 25 -1.59 -31.70 24.68
CA SER A 25 -2.38 -30.50 24.53
C SER A 25 -1.42 -29.32 24.67
N ILE A 26 -1.01 -28.77 23.54
CA ILE A 26 -0.33 -27.48 23.49
C ILE A 26 -1.42 -26.48 23.86
N ALA A 27 -1.51 -26.13 25.15
CA ALA A 27 -2.32 -25.00 25.58
C ALA A 27 -1.94 -23.81 24.67
N PRO A 28 -2.93 -23.15 24.03
CA PRO A 28 -2.62 -22.01 23.16
C PRO A 28 -1.86 -20.99 24.00
N LYS A 29 -0.63 -20.64 23.57
CA LYS A 29 0.07 -19.48 24.14
C LYS A 29 -0.90 -18.31 24.04
N THR A 30 -1.35 -17.79 25.17
CA THR A 30 -2.13 -16.55 25.25
C THR A 30 -1.23 -15.42 24.76
N ILE A 31 -1.30 -15.13 23.47
CA ILE A 31 -0.58 -14.01 22.86
C ILE A 31 -1.33 -12.75 23.27
N ALA A 32 -0.70 -11.92 24.10
CA ALA A 32 -1.25 -10.60 24.42
C ALA A 32 -1.51 -9.80 23.13
N PRO A 33 -2.61 -9.02 23.05
CA PRO A 33 -2.92 -8.26 21.84
C PRO A 33 -1.78 -7.34 21.42
N LYS A 34 -1.45 -7.35 20.13
CA LYS A 34 -0.48 -6.44 19.50
C LYS A 34 -1.07 -5.03 19.52
N THR A 35 -0.41 -4.09 20.19
CA THR A 35 -0.91 -2.70 20.24
C THR A 35 -0.51 -1.95 18.98
N VAL A 36 -1.50 -1.54 18.20
CA VAL A 36 -1.36 -0.74 16.97
C VAL A 36 -1.80 0.68 17.28
N ALA A 37 -0.89 1.63 17.13
CA ALA A 37 -1.17 3.04 17.30
C ALA A 37 -1.08 3.79 15.96
N ILE A 38 -2.08 4.61 15.68
CA ILE A 38 -2.04 5.58 14.59
C ILE A 38 -1.86 6.98 15.17
N VAL A 39 -0.73 7.60 14.86
CA VAL A 39 -0.42 8.98 15.23
C VAL A 39 -1.06 9.92 14.22
N CYS A 40 -1.79 10.89 14.74
CA CYS A 40 -2.51 11.90 13.98
C CYS A 40 -2.39 13.28 14.64
N PHE A 41 -2.91 14.28 13.95
CA PHE A 41 -2.76 15.70 14.29
C PHE A 41 -3.88 16.50 13.63
N ASP A 42 -4.08 17.74 14.06
CA ASP A 42 -4.99 18.66 13.35
C ASP A 42 -4.59 18.82 11.88
N ASP A 43 -5.57 18.81 10.99
CA ASP A 43 -5.41 18.76 9.54
C ASP A 43 -4.75 17.46 9.02
N ALA A 44 -4.87 16.35 9.75
CA ALA A 44 -4.56 15.02 9.25
C ALA A 44 -5.59 14.53 8.22
N GLN A 45 -5.15 13.71 7.27
CA GLN A 45 -6.01 13.10 6.27
C GLN A 45 -6.82 11.97 6.90
N LEU A 46 -8.16 12.09 6.91
CA LEU A 46 -9.05 11.15 7.61
C LEU A 46 -8.80 9.68 7.24
N LEU A 47 -8.74 9.36 5.95
CA LEU A 47 -8.57 7.98 5.50
C LEU A 47 -7.16 7.40 5.76
N ASP A 48 -6.14 8.24 5.94
CA ASP A 48 -4.81 7.76 6.34
C ASP A 48 -4.85 7.20 7.77
N ILE A 49 -5.83 7.65 8.56
CA ILE A 49 -6.10 7.16 9.90
C ILE A 49 -7.06 5.97 9.82
N THR A 50 -8.27 6.21 9.31
CA THR A 50 -9.36 5.23 9.42
C THR A 50 -9.20 4.02 8.50
N GLY A 51 -8.51 4.17 7.37
CA GLY A 51 -8.28 3.07 6.42
C GLY A 51 -7.47 1.92 7.05
N PRO A 52 -6.22 2.14 7.48
CA PRO A 52 -5.45 1.15 8.21
C PRO A 52 -6.16 0.66 9.47
N MET A 53 -6.79 1.56 10.24
CA MET A 53 -7.49 1.21 11.47
C MET A 53 -8.61 0.19 11.22
N GLN A 54 -9.40 0.40 10.16
CA GLN A 54 -10.50 -0.48 9.79
C GLN A 54 -10.00 -1.88 9.42
N VAL A 55 -8.83 -2.00 8.77
CA VAL A 55 -8.23 -3.31 8.45
C VAL A 55 -7.91 -4.10 9.71
N PHE A 56 -7.24 -3.48 10.69
CA PHE A 56 -6.93 -4.16 11.96
C PHE A 56 -8.20 -4.47 12.78
N SER A 57 -9.19 -3.56 12.75
CA SER A 57 -10.49 -3.80 13.41
C SER A 57 -11.22 -4.99 12.80
N SER A 58 -11.33 -5.05 11.47
CA SER A 58 -11.96 -6.19 10.80
C SER A 58 -11.18 -7.48 10.99
N ALA A 59 -9.85 -7.42 11.16
CA ALA A 59 -9.07 -8.59 11.55
C ALA A 59 -9.44 -9.08 12.96
N ASN A 60 -9.74 -8.18 13.90
CA ASN A 60 -10.28 -8.58 15.20
C ASN A 60 -11.66 -9.23 15.06
N ASP A 61 -12.56 -8.65 14.27
CA ASP A 61 -13.93 -9.16 14.10
C ASP A 61 -13.94 -10.57 13.51
N LEU A 62 -13.08 -10.83 12.52
CA LEU A 62 -12.97 -12.11 11.83
C LEU A 62 -12.05 -13.12 12.51
N TYR A 63 -11.38 -12.75 13.60
CA TYR A 63 -10.53 -13.66 14.35
C TYR A 63 -11.36 -14.56 15.28
N GLU A 64 -11.22 -15.87 15.10
CA GLU A 64 -11.99 -16.91 15.81
C GLU A 64 -11.43 -17.26 17.20
N GLY A 65 -10.25 -16.74 17.58
CA GLY A 65 -9.67 -16.99 18.91
C GLY A 65 -10.29 -16.13 20.01
N ASP A 66 -10.21 -16.62 21.26
CA ASP A 66 -10.80 -16.00 22.45
C ASP A 66 -10.27 -14.59 22.73
N VAL A 67 -9.00 -14.35 22.44
CA VAL A 67 -8.33 -13.06 22.63
C VAL A 67 -8.15 -12.38 21.28
N LYS A 68 -8.68 -11.17 21.15
CA LYS A 68 -8.54 -10.38 19.92
C LYS A 68 -7.08 -10.00 19.66
N PRO A 69 -6.58 -10.13 18.42
CA PRO A 69 -5.16 -10.02 18.13
C PRO A 69 -4.61 -8.59 18.22
N TYR A 70 -5.44 -7.55 18.05
CA TYR A 70 -5.00 -6.16 18.07
C TYR A 70 -5.71 -5.31 19.12
N ARG A 71 -4.92 -4.51 19.85
CA ARG A 71 -5.42 -3.34 20.60
C ARG A 71 -5.18 -2.10 19.75
N LEU A 72 -6.22 -1.33 19.47
CA LEU A 72 -6.17 -0.20 18.54
C LEU A 72 -6.19 1.13 19.29
N LEU A 73 -5.28 2.04 18.94
CA LEU A 73 -5.16 3.37 19.53
C LEU A 73 -5.03 4.42 18.44
N THR A 74 -5.71 5.55 18.60
CA THR A 74 -5.45 6.76 17.83
C THR A 74 -4.83 7.77 18.78
N ILE A 75 -3.67 8.32 18.44
CA ILE A 75 -2.87 9.16 19.34
C ILE A 75 -2.60 10.53 18.69
N ALA A 76 -2.76 11.62 19.43
CA ALA A 76 -2.40 12.97 18.97
C ALA A 76 -1.84 13.85 20.11
N GLU A 77 -1.37 15.05 19.80
CA GLU A 77 -0.93 16.01 20.83
C GLU A 77 -2.02 16.33 21.86
N ASN A 78 -3.27 16.46 21.40
CA ASN A 78 -4.45 16.73 22.21
C ASN A 78 -5.40 15.53 22.19
N ASP A 79 -6.44 15.55 23.03
CA ASP A 79 -7.50 14.53 23.12
C ASP A 79 -8.54 14.59 21.98
N LYS A 80 -8.41 15.57 21.09
CA LYS A 80 -9.21 15.72 19.88
C LYS A 80 -8.40 16.29 18.75
N ILE A 81 -8.77 15.94 17.52
CA ILE A 81 -8.23 16.54 16.30
C ILE A 81 -9.35 16.85 15.31
N LYS A 82 -9.16 17.88 14.49
CA LYS A 82 -9.99 18.16 13.31
C LYS A 82 -9.27 17.74 12.04
N THR A 83 -9.86 16.83 11.27
CA THR A 83 -9.27 16.32 10.02
C THR A 83 -9.45 17.28 8.84
N THR A 84 -8.75 17.03 7.72
CA THR A 84 -8.86 17.83 6.49
C THR A 84 -10.26 17.85 5.87
N SER A 85 -11.12 16.86 6.18
CA SER A 85 -12.52 16.83 5.76
C SER A 85 -13.46 17.59 6.70
N GLY A 86 -12.94 18.16 7.78
CA GLY A 86 -13.71 18.87 8.80
C GLY A 86 -14.29 17.97 9.90
N LEU A 87 -14.15 16.64 9.80
CA LEU A 87 -14.59 15.71 10.84
C LEU A 87 -13.65 15.82 12.06
N GLU A 88 -14.24 15.90 13.24
CA GLU A 88 -13.52 15.85 14.52
C GLU A 88 -13.46 14.42 15.05
N LEU A 89 -12.29 14.02 15.55
CA LEU A 89 -12.06 12.70 16.14
C LEU A 89 -11.60 12.88 17.58
N ALA A 90 -12.23 12.16 18.51
CA ALA A 90 -11.69 11.96 19.86
C ALA A 90 -10.54 10.94 19.78
N VAL A 91 -9.44 11.23 20.47
CA VAL A 91 -8.18 10.48 20.40
C VAL A 91 -7.49 10.48 21.76
N GLU A 92 -6.52 9.58 21.93
CA GLU A 92 -5.69 9.56 23.13
C GLU A 92 -4.57 10.61 23.01
N PRO A 93 -4.31 11.41 24.05
CA PRO A 93 -3.17 12.32 24.04
C PRO A 93 -1.84 11.55 24.07
N LEU A 94 -0.79 12.12 23.45
CA LEU A 94 0.57 11.55 23.41
C LEU A 94 1.12 11.19 24.79
N SER A 95 0.72 11.94 25.82
CA SER A 95 1.11 11.72 27.22
C SER A 95 0.54 10.43 27.82
N LEU A 96 -0.52 9.87 27.25
CA LEU A 96 -1.15 8.61 27.67
C LEU A 96 -0.78 7.43 26.75
N ALA A 97 0.12 7.65 25.79
CA ALA A 97 0.60 6.59 24.92
C ALA A 97 1.32 5.50 25.75
N PRO A 98 1.06 4.20 25.49
CA PRO A 98 1.79 3.12 26.13
C PRO A 98 3.30 3.20 25.87
N ASP A 99 4.11 2.75 26.83
CA ASP A 99 5.58 2.74 26.70
C ASP A 99 6.10 1.86 25.56
N GLN A 100 5.32 0.86 25.15
CA GLN A 100 5.67 -0.08 24.10
C GLN A 100 4.48 -0.28 23.15
N LEU A 101 4.78 -0.25 21.86
CA LEU A 101 3.83 -0.51 20.79
C LEU A 101 4.33 -1.66 19.94
N ASP A 102 3.42 -2.43 19.35
CA ASP A 102 3.80 -3.39 18.31
C ASP A 102 3.96 -2.66 16.97
N THR A 103 3.00 -1.81 16.63
CA THR A 103 2.96 -1.08 15.38
C THR A 103 2.65 0.40 15.62
N LEU A 104 3.46 1.28 15.03
CA LEU A 104 3.27 2.73 15.04
C LEU A 104 3.09 3.23 13.61
N ILE A 105 1.97 3.86 13.29
CA ILE A 105 1.68 4.39 11.95
C ILE A 105 1.50 5.91 12.03
N ILE A 106 2.25 6.67 11.24
CA ILE A 106 2.13 8.14 11.16
C ILE A 106 1.25 8.49 9.97
N SER A 107 0.11 9.16 10.21
CA SER A 107 -0.77 9.63 9.14
C SER A 107 -0.18 10.81 8.37
N GLY A 108 -0.65 11.00 7.14
CA GLY A 108 -0.38 12.21 6.36
C GLY A 108 -1.45 13.28 6.56
N GLY A 109 -1.42 14.30 5.70
CA GLY A 109 -2.34 15.42 5.73
C GLY A 109 -1.64 16.77 5.70
N ARG A 110 -2.42 17.85 5.60
CA ARG A 110 -1.90 19.23 5.49
C ARG A 110 -1.14 19.66 6.75
N GLY A 111 -1.52 19.11 7.91
CA GLY A 111 -0.88 19.41 9.19
C GLY A 111 0.53 18.81 9.37
N ILE A 112 0.97 17.91 8.49
CA ILE A 112 2.20 17.13 8.71
C ILE A 112 3.45 18.01 8.83
N ASN A 113 3.51 19.13 8.10
CA ASN A 113 4.67 20.03 8.14
C ASN A 113 4.81 20.71 9.51
N ARG A 114 3.67 21.09 10.13
CA ARG A 114 3.61 21.65 11.49
C ARG A 114 3.98 20.58 12.50
N PHE A 115 3.34 19.41 12.42
CA PHE A 115 3.57 18.27 13.30
C PHE A 115 5.04 17.81 13.29
N ALA A 116 5.60 17.52 12.11
CA ALA A 116 7.00 17.14 11.95
C ALA A 116 7.97 18.35 12.03
N GLY A 117 7.46 19.57 12.24
CA GLY A 117 8.25 20.75 12.57
C GLY A 117 8.55 20.88 14.06
N ASN A 118 7.76 20.22 14.91
CA ASN A 118 7.91 20.25 16.36
C ASN A 118 9.00 19.26 16.82
N LYS A 119 10.06 19.78 17.44
CA LYS A 119 11.20 18.98 17.93
C LYS A 119 10.79 17.98 19.02
N ALA A 120 9.87 18.35 19.92
CA ALA A 120 9.42 17.46 20.99
C ALA A 120 8.67 16.24 20.43
N ILE A 121 7.88 16.45 19.38
CA ILE A 121 7.16 15.38 18.68
C ILE A 121 8.14 14.43 17.98
N LEU A 122 9.13 14.98 17.26
CA LEU A 122 10.16 14.15 16.62
C LEU A 122 10.95 13.33 17.65
N GLN A 123 11.32 13.94 18.78
CA GLN A 123 11.98 13.21 19.87
C GLN A 123 11.11 12.09 20.42
N TRP A 124 9.81 12.35 20.66
CA TRP A 124 8.86 11.32 21.08
C TRP A 124 8.75 10.19 20.05
N LEU A 125 8.64 10.52 18.76
CA LEU A 125 8.58 9.54 17.68
C LEU A 125 9.85 8.68 17.60
N ASP A 126 11.04 9.26 17.78
CA ASP A 126 12.29 8.49 17.80
C ASP A 126 12.34 7.51 18.98
N MET A 127 11.96 7.98 20.18
CA MET A 127 11.87 7.14 21.37
C MET A 127 10.89 5.97 21.16
N MET A 128 9.70 6.24 20.64
CA MET A 128 8.70 5.21 20.36
C MET A 128 9.17 4.23 19.28
N ASN A 129 9.75 4.71 18.19
CA ASN A 129 10.30 3.86 17.13
C ASN A 129 11.34 2.86 17.66
N ARG A 130 12.20 3.25 18.63
CA ARG A 130 13.18 2.34 19.24
C ARG A 130 12.53 1.18 19.99
N LYS A 131 11.36 1.41 20.58
CA LYS A 131 10.59 0.42 21.37
C LYS A 131 9.53 -0.32 20.55
N THR A 132 9.34 0.02 19.28
CA THR A 132 8.28 -0.52 18.44
C THR A 132 8.80 -1.59 17.48
N ARG A 133 8.07 -2.70 17.31
CA ARG A 133 8.43 -3.77 16.36
C ARG A 133 8.42 -3.29 14.92
N ARG A 134 7.42 -2.51 14.50
CA ARG A 134 7.35 -1.88 13.17
C ARG A 134 6.85 -0.43 13.23
N THR A 135 7.47 0.43 12.44
CA THR A 135 7.07 1.84 12.30
C THR A 135 6.75 2.13 10.85
N ALA A 136 5.63 2.79 10.62
CA ALA A 136 5.08 3.00 9.30
C ALA A 136 4.63 4.45 9.10
N SER A 137 4.41 4.81 7.85
CA SER A 137 3.73 6.06 7.50
C SER A 137 2.80 5.85 6.31
N VAL A 138 1.77 6.69 6.25
CA VAL A 138 0.85 6.80 5.12
C VAL A 138 0.97 8.19 4.53
N CYS A 139 0.93 8.30 3.20
CA CYS A 139 0.93 9.57 2.47
C CYS A 139 2.17 10.40 2.83
N SER A 140 1.95 11.69 3.11
CA SER A 140 2.98 12.63 3.53
C SER A 140 3.53 12.38 4.94
N GLY A 141 2.96 11.43 5.70
CA GLY A 141 3.46 11.05 7.03
C GLY A 141 4.91 10.57 7.03
N SER A 142 5.40 10.12 5.87
CA SER A 142 6.81 9.75 5.68
C SER A 142 7.78 10.92 5.86
N LEU A 143 7.31 12.18 5.87
CA LEU A 143 8.11 13.35 6.24
C LEU A 143 8.72 13.20 7.64
N ALA A 144 7.94 12.71 8.61
CA ALA A 144 8.41 12.52 9.97
C ALA A 144 9.52 11.46 10.01
N LEU A 145 9.36 10.37 9.25
CA LEU A 145 10.38 9.32 9.15
C LEU A 145 11.66 9.81 8.46
N ALA A 146 11.52 10.65 7.42
CA ALA A 146 12.65 11.25 6.71
C ALA A 146 13.43 12.22 7.62
N LYS A 147 12.74 13.08 8.38
CA LYS A 147 13.36 13.99 9.35
C LYS A 147 14.11 13.28 10.48
N LEU A 148 13.68 12.08 10.84
CA LEU A 148 14.36 11.24 11.82
C LEU A 148 15.55 10.45 11.23
N GLY A 149 15.84 10.61 9.94
CA GLY A 149 16.87 9.84 9.23
C GLY A 149 16.54 8.35 9.09
N LEU A 150 15.31 7.93 9.39
CA LEU A 150 14.92 6.51 9.39
C LEU A 150 14.85 5.92 7.98
N LEU A 151 14.80 6.77 6.96
CA LEU A 151 14.69 6.41 5.55
C LEU A 151 16.01 6.54 4.78
N ASP A 152 17.08 7.04 5.40
CA ASP A 152 18.36 7.26 4.73
C ASP A 152 18.92 5.97 4.12
N GLY A 153 19.30 6.03 2.85
CA GLY A 153 19.81 4.91 2.06
C GLY A 153 18.76 3.84 1.69
N LYS A 154 17.48 4.06 1.98
CA LYS A 154 16.41 3.06 1.76
C LYS A 154 15.46 3.51 0.66
N LYS A 155 14.86 2.54 -0.03
CA LYS A 155 13.76 2.79 -0.99
C LYS A 155 12.50 3.14 -0.22
N ALA A 156 11.90 4.30 -0.47
CA ALA A 156 10.71 4.75 0.24
C ALA A 156 9.70 5.37 -0.72
N THR A 157 8.44 5.44 -0.29
CA THR A 157 7.35 6.10 -1.04
C THR A 157 6.65 7.14 -0.16
N THR A 158 6.04 8.12 -0.80
CA THR A 158 5.14 9.10 -0.18
C THR A 158 4.03 9.41 -1.17
N HIS A 159 3.15 10.35 -0.84
CA HIS A 159 2.15 10.83 -1.77
C HIS A 159 2.80 11.44 -3.02
N TRP A 160 2.33 11.03 -4.20
CA TRP A 160 2.88 11.44 -5.49
C TRP A 160 3.08 12.95 -5.62
N SER A 161 2.13 13.75 -5.13
CA SER A 161 2.22 15.23 -5.25
C SER A 161 3.36 15.85 -4.45
N ARG A 162 3.95 15.12 -3.50
CA ARG A 162 5.09 15.56 -2.68
C ARG A 162 6.38 14.82 -2.99
N ILE A 163 6.38 13.86 -3.92
CA ILE A 163 7.55 13.01 -4.17
C ILE A 163 8.77 13.84 -4.62
N ASP A 164 8.57 14.87 -5.45
CA ASP A 164 9.68 15.69 -5.95
C ASP A 164 10.20 16.68 -4.92
N GLU A 165 9.33 17.18 -4.04
CA GLU A 165 9.74 17.93 -2.85
C GLU A 165 10.64 17.05 -1.97
N PHE A 166 10.22 15.83 -1.69
CA PHE A 166 10.95 14.91 -0.82
C PHE A 166 12.29 14.47 -1.42
N ARG A 167 12.37 14.31 -2.75
CA ARG A 167 13.63 14.04 -3.46
C ARG A 167 14.63 15.18 -3.32
N ARG A 168 14.17 16.44 -3.34
CA ARG A 168 15.04 17.60 -3.18
C ARG A 168 15.50 17.75 -1.73
N ASP A 169 14.58 17.62 -0.78
CA ASP A 169 14.84 17.95 0.63
C ASP A 169 15.49 16.79 1.40
N TYR A 170 15.28 15.55 0.96
CA TYR A 170 15.84 14.33 1.57
C TYR A 170 16.49 13.43 0.50
N PRO A 171 17.60 13.88 -0.14
CA PRO A 171 18.22 13.18 -1.27
C PRO A 171 18.92 11.87 -0.90
N SER A 172 19.17 11.63 0.40
CA SER A 172 19.68 10.36 0.93
C SER A 172 18.67 9.20 0.80
N VAL A 173 17.38 9.51 0.60
CA VAL A 173 16.31 8.51 0.50
C VAL A 173 16.02 8.18 -0.97
N LEU A 174 15.89 6.90 -1.30
CA LEU A 174 15.60 6.43 -2.65
C LEU A 174 14.08 6.50 -2.93
N TRP A 175 13.55 7.71 -3.12
CA TRP A 175 12.12 7.96 -3.33
C TRP A 175 11.58 7.43 -4.66
N THR A 176 10.51 6.63 -4.59
CA THR A 176 9.81 6.07 -5.76
C THR A 176 8.31 6.34 -5.70
N ASN A 177 7.69 6.44 -6.87
CA ASN A 177 6.25 6.48 -7.08
C ASN A 177 5.69 5.20 -7.72
N GLU A 178 6.53 4.16 -7.89
CA GLU A 178 6.17 2.91 -8.58
C GLU A 178 5.48 1.89 -7.66
N ALA A 179 5.51 2.12 -6.35
CA ALA A 179 4.96 1.22 -5.34
C ALA A 179 3.98 1.96 -4.41
N ILE A 180 2.82 1.34 -4.18
CA ILE A 180 1.78 1.84 -3.28
C ILE A 180 2.20 1.75 -1.80
N PHE A 181 3.06 0.78 -1.46
CA PHE A 181 3.78 0.73 -0.19
C PHE A 181 5.11 -0.01 -0.33
N ILE A 182 6.05 0.25 0.58
CA ILE A 182 7.38 -0.35 0.61
C ILE A 182 7.74 -0.70 2.05
N ARG A 183 8.33 -1.88 2.24
CA ARG A 183 8.89 -2.36 3.50
C ARG A 183 10.41 -2.42 3.41
N ASN A 184 11.09 -1.79 4.36
CA ASN A 184 12.53 -1.97 4.61
C ASN A 184 12.73 -2.40 6.07
N GLY A 185 12.84 -3.71 6.29
CA GLY A 185 12.93 -4.27 7.64
C GLY A 185 11.71 -3.90 8.48
N LYS A 186 11.93 -3.11 9.54
CA LYS A 186 10.86 -2.61 10.42
C LYS A 186 10.18 -1.33 9.95
N ILE A 187 10.72 -0.63 8.95
CA ILE A 187 10.20 0.65 8.47
C ILE A 187 9.34 0.44 7.23
N TRP A 188 8.11 0.97 7.25
CA TRP A 188 7.15 0.89 6.15
C TRP A 188 6.73 2.28 5.70
N THR A 189 6.55 2.46 4.40
CA THR A 189 6.05 3.71 3.82
C THR A 189 4.98 3.39 2.81
N SER A 190 3.92 4.19 2.77
CA SER A 190 2.80 4.01 1.86
C SER A 190 2.42 5.35 1.23
N ALA A 191 1.98 5.32 -0.02
CA ALA A 191 1.62 6.50 -0.81
C ALA A 191 0.44 7.31 -0.25
N GLY A 192 -0.39 6.70 0.60
CA GLY A 192 -1.76 7.17 0.85
C GLY A 192 -2.65 7.04 -0.39
N ILE A 193 -3.89 7.50 -0.39
CA ILE A 193 -4.79 7.59 0.77
C ILE A 193 -5.22 6.17 1.14
N THR A 194 -5.79 5.46 0.15
CA THR A 194 -6.25 4.09 0.33
C THR A 194 -5.11 3.08 0.37
N SER A 195 -3.88 3.41 -0.06
CA SER A 195 -2.75 2.48 0.02
C SER A 195 -2.32 2.16 1.46
N GLY A 196 -2.81 2.93 2.45
CA GLY A 196 -2.70 2.56 3.87
C GLY A 196 -3.44 1.27 4.19
N VAL A 197 -4.57 1.00 3.51
CA VAL A 197 -5.34 -0.25 3.63
C VAL A 197 -4.52 -1.43 3.14
N ASP A 198 -3.87 -1.32 1.97
CA ASP A 198 -3.04 -2.40 1.42
C ASP A 198 -1.84 -2.71 2.31
N MET A 199 -1.20 -1.65 2.84
CA MET A 199 -0.09 -1.81 3.78
C MET A 199 -0.56 -2.52 5.05
N ALA A 200 -1.72 -2.15 5.60
CA ALA A 200 -2.28 -2.80 6.79
C ALA A 200 -2.68 -4.26 6.51
N LEU A 201 -3.23 -4.57 5.32
CA LEU A 201 -3.53 -5.96 4.92
C LEU A 201 -2.27 -6.82 4.86
N ALA A 202 -1.17 -6.27 4.33
CA ALA A 202 0.13 -6.95 4.32
C ALA A 202 0.68 -7.16 5.75
N MET A 203 0.43 -6.23 6.68
CA MET A 203 0.79 -6.40 8.09
C MET A 203 -0.05 -7.49 8.77
N VAL A 204 -1.35 -7.55 8.48
CA VAL A 204 -2.25 -8.61 8.96
C VAL A 204 -1.85 -9.98 8.40
N GLU A 205 -1.48 -10.06 7.12
CA GLU A 205 -0.94 -11.28 6.50
C GLU A 205 0.33 -11.76 7.21
N GLU A 206 1.26 -10.84 7.51
CA GLU A 206 2.47 -11.16 8.28
C GLU A 206 2.16 -11.64 9.71
N ASP A 207 1.13 -11.06 10.34
CA ASP A 207 0.85 -11.30 11.76
C ASP A 207 -0.01 -12.53 12.02
N LEU A 208 -0.97 -12.82 11.15
CA LEU A 208 -2.06 -13.77 11.36
C LEU A 208 -2.25 -14.72 10.16
N GLY A 209 -1.41 -14.59 9.13
CA GLY A 209 -1.40 -15.45 7.97
C GLY A 209 -2.32 -15.01 6.84
N PHE A 210 -2.09 -15.60 5.67
CA PHE A 210 -2.75 -15.27 4.40
C PHE A 210 -4.28 -15.43 4.45
N ASN A 211 -4.79 -16.49 5.08
CA ASN A 211 -6.23 -16.79 5.07
C ASN A 211 -7.03 -15.70 5.78
N LEU A 212 -6.58 -15.23 6.94
CA LEU A 212 -7.27 -14.17 7.65
C LEU A 212 -7.18 -12.84 6.89
N ALA A 213 -5.99 -12.49 6.37
CA ALA A 213 -5.84 -11.29 5.55
C ALA A 213 -6.74 -11.30 4.31
N LYS A 214 -6.87 -12.46 3.63
CA LYS A 214 -7.80 -12.67 2.52
C LYS A 214 -9.26 -12.46 2.94
N SER A 215 -9.66 -13.00 4.10
CA SER A 215 -11.01 -12.80 4.64
C SER A 215 -11.30 -11.34 4.96
N VAL A 216 -10.33 -10.63 5.56
CA VAL A 216 -10.43 -9.19 5.83
C VAL A 216 -10.57 -8.40 4.52
N ALA A 217 -9.74 -8.67 3.52
CA ALA A 217 -9.84 -8.01 2.21
C ALA A 217 -11.20 -8.25 1.55
N ARG A 218 -11.72 -9.49 1.59
CA ARG A 218 -13.06 -9.82 1.08
C ARG A 218 -14.17 -9.10 1.84
N HIS A 219 -14.08 -9.05 3.17
CA HIS A 219 -15.05 -8.37 4.01
C HIS A 219 -15.11 -6.86 3.73
N LEU A 220 -13.95 -6.24 3.49
CA LEU A 220 -13.85 -4.83 3.14
C LEU A 220 -14.09 -4.54 1.64
N VAL A 221 -14.34 -5.56 0.82
CA VAL A 221 -14.54 -5.43 -0.63
C VAL A 221 -13.35 -4.73 -1.31
N VAL A 222 -12.13 -5.08 -0.89
CA VAL A 222 -10.88 -4.58 -1.47
C VAL A 222 -10.03 -5.72 -2.02
N TYR A 223 -9.08 -5.39 -2.90
CA TYR A 223 -8.08 -6.34 -3.33
C TYR A 223 -7.14 -6.67 -2.19
N LEU A 224 -6.88 -7.97 -1.95
CA LEU A 224 -5.86 -8.40 -0.99
C LEU A 224 -4.46 -7.89 -1.40
N ARG A 225 -4.20 -7.91 -2.70
CA ARG A 225 -3.04 -7.27 -3.33
C ARG A 225 -3.55 -6.52 -4.53
N ARG A 226 -3.45 -5.19 -4.53
CA ARG A 226 -3.71 -4.42 -5.76
C ARG A 226 -2.74 -4.87 -6.84
N PRO A 227 -3.19 -5.00 -8.11
CA PRO A 227 -2.28 -5.23 -9.22
C PRO A 227 -1.24 -4.11 -9.22
N GLY A 228 0.03 -4.47 -9.03
CA GLY A 228 1.13 -3.51 -9.08
C GLY A 228 1.33 -2.95 -10.49
N GLY A 229 2.18 -1.93 -10.60
CA GLY A 229 2.41 -1.23 -11.88
C GLY A 229 1.42 -0.08 -12.14
N GLN A 230 0.38 0.07 -11.32
CA GLN A 230 -0.39 1.31 -11.22
C GLN A 230 0.48 2.38 -10.56
N SER A 231 0.94 3.35 -11.36
CA SER A 231 1.36 4.65 -10.85
C SER A 231 0.33 5.10 -9.81
N GLN A 232 0.79 5.69 -8.69
CA GLN A 232 -0.09 6.20 -7.62
C GLN A 232 -1.18 7.15 -8.14
N PHE A 233 -0.99 7.64 -9.36
CA PHE A 233 -1.90 8.45 -10.13
C PHE A 233 -2.18 7.76 -11.47
N SER A 234 -3.44 7.65 -11.87
CA SER A 234 -3.72 7.35 -13.28
C SER A 234 -3.22 8.56 -14.07
N GLU A 235 -2.20 8.40 -14.92
CA GLU A 235 -1.70 9.47 -15.81
C GLU A 235 -2.82 10.08 -16.68
N LEU A 236 -3.98 9.40 -16.76
CA LEU A 236 -5.22 9.89 -17.35
C LEU A 236 -5.80 11.14 -16.67
N LEU A 237 -5.58 11.30 -15.36
CA LEU A 237 -6.08 12.43 -14.58
C LEU A 237 -5.28 13.70 -14.81
N ASP A 238 -4.04 13.62 -15.34
CA ASP A 238 -3.27 14.80 -15.79
C ASP A 238 -3.89 15.43 -17.03
N PHE A 239 -4.73 14.68 -17.74
CA PHE A 239 -5.51 15.17 -18.87
C PHE A 239 -6.89 15.71 -18.45
N TYR A 240 -7.18 15.77 -17.15
CA TYR A 240 -8.33 16.51 -16.66
C TYR A 240 -8.05 18.01 -16.78
N CYS A 241 -8.84 18.69 -17.59
CA CYS A 241 -8.70 20.11 -17.86
C CYS A 241 -9.93 20.87 -17.37
N GLU A 242 -9.82 22.15 -17.02
CA GLU A 242 -11.02 22.99 -16.80
C GLU A 242 -11.84 23.18 -18.09
N ASP A 243 -11.20 23.09 -19.26
CA ASP A 243 -11.89 23.14 -20.56
C ASP A 243 -12.60 21.80 -20.84
N GLU A 244 -13.92 21.82 -20.67
CA GLU A 244 -14.81 20.69 -20.88
C GLU A 244 -14.65 20.05 -22.28
N ARG A 245 -14.25 20.83 -23.30
CA ARG A 245 -14.03 20.33 -24.66
C ARG A 245 -12.90 19.31 -24.72
N PHE A 246 -11.81 19.53 -23.97
CA PHE A 246 -10.70 18.60 -23.92
C PHE A 246 -11.02 17.38 -23.05
N ASN A 247 -11.80 17.53 -21.98
CA ASN A 247 -12.30 16.39 -21.22
C ASN A 247 -13.17 15.47 -22.08
N LEU A 248 -14.11 16.03 -22.83
CA LEU A 248 -14.95 15.27 -23.76
C LEU A 248 -14.13 14.62 -24.88
N LEU A 249 -13.12 15.32 -25.40
CA LEU A 249 -12.19 14.76 -26.38
C LEU A 249 -11.41 13.57 -25.80
N ASN A 250 -10.86 13.69 -24.59
CA ASN A 250 -10.09 12.65 -23.92
C ASN A 250 -10.97 11.42 -23.65
N GLN A 251 -12.22 11.60 -23.21
CA GLN A 251 -13.20 10.52 -23.08
C GLN A 251 -13.48 9.83 -24.43
N TRP A 252 -13.58 10.61 -25.51
CA TRP A 252 -13.77 10.05 -26.85
C TRP A 252 -12.53 9.28 -27.33
N ILE A 253 -11.32 9.80 -27.09
CA ILE A 253 -10.05 9.13 -27.40
C ILE A 253 -9.99 7.77 -26.72
N MET A 254 -10.28 7.69 -25.42
CA MET A 254 -10.27 6.43 -24.66
C MET A 254 -11.22 5.37 -25.25
N LYS A 255 -12.35 5.78 -25.83
CA LYS A 255 -13.31 4.87 -26.49
C LYS A 255 -12.89 4.46 -27.91
N ASN A 256 -11.87 5.11 -28.50
CA ASN A 256 -11.49 4.96 -29.91
C ASN A 256 -9.99 4.63 -30.12
N LEU A 257 -9.29 4.14 -29.09
CA LEU A 257 -7.83 3.93 -29.11
C LEU A 257 -7.34 2.99 -30.22
N SER A 258 -8.16 2.04 -30.65
CA SER A 258 -7.86 1.09 -31.73
C SER A 258 -7.75 1.73 -33.11
N ARG A 259 -8.28 2.95 -33.29
CA ARG A 259 -8.28 3.68 -34.56
C ARG A 259 -6.99 4.50 -34.72
N PRO A 260 -6.59 4.83 -35.97
CA PRO A 260 -5.56 5.84 -36.20
C PRO A 260 -6.05 7.20 -35.70
N LEU A 261 -5.47 7.70 -34.61
CA LEU A 261 -5.78 9.00 -34.03
C LEU A 261 -4.75 10.03 -34.51
N SER A 262 -5.12 10.88 -35.48
CA SER A 262 -4.26 11.97 -35.98
C SER A 262 -4.61 13.31 -35.33
N VAL A 263 -3.65 14.24 -35.31
CA VAL A 263 -3.87 15.60 -34.80
C VAL A 263 -4.97 16.33 -35.58
N ALA A 264 -5.01 16.16 -36.92
CA ALA A 264 -6.07 16.68 -37.78
C ALA A 264 -7.47 16.27 -37.31
N MET A 265 -7.68 14.98 -37.03
CA MET A 265 -8.98 14.47 -36.59
C MET A 265 -9.37 14.98 -35.20
N LEU A 266 -8.40 15.08 -34.28
CA LEU A 266 -8.65 15.63 -32.95
C LEU A 266 -9.00 17.12 -33.02
N ALA A 267 -8.31 17.88 -33.86
CA ALA A 267 -8.55 19.30 -34.08
C ALA A 267 -9.94 19.55 -34.69
N GLU A 268 -10.33 18.75 -35.69
CA GLU A 268 -11.67 18.78 -36.30
C GLU A 268 -12.76 18.51 -35.26
N LYS A 269 -12.56 17.52 -34.37
CA LYS A 269 -13.50 17.24 -33.26
C LYS A 269 -13.69 18.40 -32.29
N CYS A 270 -12.68 19.24 -32.14
CA CYS A 270 -12.76 20.44 -31.29
C CYS A 270 -13.20 21.69 -32.07
N GLY A 271 -13.45 21.60 -33.38
CA GLY A 271 -13.75 22.75 -34.22
C GLY A 271 -12.59 23.74 -34.35
N MET A 272 -11.34 23.23 -34.33
CA MET A 272 -10.12 24.05 -34.32
C MET A 272 -9.20 23.69 -35.50
N SER A 273 -8.34 24.62 -35.90
CA SER A 273 -7.20 24.29 -36.76
C SER A 273 -6.15 23.49 -36.00
N GLU A 274 -5.38 22.65 -36.69
CA GLU A 274 -4.36 21.76 -36.07
C GLU A 274 -3.35 22.51 -35.20
N ARG A 275 -2.88 23.67 -35.68
CA ARG A 275 -1.93 24.52 -34.98
C ARG A 275 -2.53 25.10 -33.69
N ASN A 276 -3.77 25.57 -33.74
CA ASN A 276 -4.43 26.14 -32.56
C ASN A 276 -4.76 25.05 -31.54
N PHE A 277 -5.27 23.91 -32.02
CA PHE A 277 -5.57 22.74 -31.19
C PHE A 277 -4.34 22.26 -30.42
N SER A 278 -3.22 21.99 -31.11
CA SER A 278 -2.03 21.45 -30.46
C SER A 278 -1.44 22.41 -29.41
N ARG A 279 -1.48 23.72 -29.68
CA ARG A 279 -1.04 24.76 -28.74
C ARG A 279 -1.94 24.82 -27.51
N LEU A 280 -3.26 24.89 -27.70
CA LEU A 280 -4.22 24.96 -26.59
C LEU A 280 -4.24 23.67 -25.77
N TYR A 281 -4.27 22.51 -26.44
CA TYR A 281 -4.24 21.21 -25.78
C TYR A 281 -2.98 21.05 -24.92
N THR A 282 -1.80 21.42 -25.43
CA THR A 282 -0.55 21.33 -24.65
C THR A 282 -0.53 22.30 -23.47
N ARG A 283 -1.03 23.53 -23.67
CA ARG A 283 -1.14 24.52 -22.60
C ARG A 283 -2.06 24.03 -21.48
N ASP A 284 -3.17 23.41 -21.85
CA ASP A 284 -4.29 23.12 -20.96
C ASP A 284 -4.22 21.72 -20.33
N THR A 285 -3.47 20.79 -20.93
CA THR A 285 -3.26 19.42 -20.42
C THR A 285 -1.80 19.12 -20.05
N GLY A 286 -0.89 20.07 -20.23
CA GLY A 286 0.54 19.93 -19.96
C GLY A 286 1.30 18.97 -20.88
N SER A 287 0.63 18.35 -21.86
CA SER A 287 1.23 17.36 -22.77
C SER A 287 0.76 17.53 -24.22
N SER A 288 1.61 17.17 -25.17
CA SER A 288 1.21 17.20 -26.59
C SER A 288 0.12 16.15 -26.88
N PRO A 289 -0.76 16.37 -27.87
CA PRO A 289 -1.80 15.40 -28.22
C PRO A 289 -1.27 13.99 -28.54
N ALA A 290 -0.11 13.91 -29.20
CA ALA A 290 0.53 12.63 -29.52
C ALA A 290 1.01 11.90 -28.25
N LYS A 291 1.60 12.62 -27.30
CA LYS A 291 2.00 12.06 -26.00
C LYS A 291 0.78 11.61 -25.21
N ALA A 292 -0.30 12.40 -25.24
CA ALA A 292 -1.55 12.04 -24.59
C ALA A 292 -2.12 10.72 -25.11
N ILE A 293 -2.23 10.57 -26.43
CA ILE A 293 -2.67 9.31 -27.06
C ILE A 293 -1.77 8.15 -26.63
N GLU A 294 -0.45 8.33 -26.60
CA GLU A 294 0.48 7.28 -26.17
C GLU A 294 0.19 6.82 -24.72
N LEU A 295 -0.06 7.76 -23.79
CA LEU A 295 -0.40 7.44 -22.40
C LEU A 295 -1.79 6.81 -22.26
N PHE A 296 -2.80 7.31 -22.99
CA PHE A 296 -4.13 6.69 -23.04
C PHE A 296 -4.05 5.23 -23.51
N ARG A 297 -3.24 4.96 -24.55
CA ARG A 297 -3.02 3.60 -25.05
C ARG A 297 -2.24 2.73 -24.08
N LEU A 298 -1.26 3.29 -23.39
CA LEU A 298 -0.48 2.59 -22.38
C LEU A 298 -1.38 2.13 -21.23
N GLU A 299 -2.22 3.01 -20.70
CA GLU A 299 -3.13 2.69 -19.60
C GLU A 299 -4.16 1.62 -20.02
N ALA A 300 -4.75 1.75 -21.21
CA ALA A 300 -5.65 0.72 -21.74
C ALA A 300 -4.93 -0.63 -21.91
N ALA A 301 -3.67 -0.64 -22.37
CA ALA A 301 -2.90 -1.87 -22.50
C ALA A 301 -2.62 -2.53 -21.16
N ARG A 302 -2.32 -1.74 -20.11
CA ARG A 302 -2.13 -2.26 -18.75
C ARG A 302 -3.40 -2.98 -18.27
N GLN A 303 -4.57 -2.36 -18.45
CA GLN A 303 -5.86 -2.96 -18.09
C GLN A 303 -6.15 -4.27 -18.83
N TYR A 304 -5.86 -4.36 -20.14
CA TYR A 304 -6.06 -5.61 -20.89
C TYR A 304 -5.08 -6.71 -20.47
N LEU A 305 -3.81 -6.36 -20.21
CA LEU A 305 -2.81 -7.34 -19.74
C LEU A 305 -3.13 -7.87 -18.34
N GLU A 306 -3.64 -7.02 -17.45
CA GLU A 306 -4.13 -7.43 -16.13
C GLU A 306 -5.31 -8.41 -16.21
N GLN A 307 -6.11 -8.32 -17.27
CA GLN A 307 -7.17 -9.29 -17.63
C GLN A 307 -6.65 -10.50 -18.41
N ASN A 308 -5.34 -10.73 -18.41
CA ASN A 308 -4.66 -11.85 -19.05
C ASN A 308 -4.82 -11.91 -20.58
N TRP A 309 -5.00 -10.77 -21.25
CA TRP A 309 -5.00 -10.73 -22.71
C TRP A 309 -3.60 -11.00 -23.28
N SER A 310 -3.53 -11.62 -24.46
CA SER A 310 -2.25 -11.80 -25.14
C SER A 310 -1.63 -10.47 -25.56
N ILE A 311 -0.29 -10.40 -25.64
CA ILE A 311 0.44 -9.19 -26.04
C ILE A 311 -0.02 -8.72 -27.43
N LYS A 312 -0.16 -9.67 -28.36
CA LYS A 312 -0.68 -9.44 -29.72
C LYS A 312 -2.08 -8.80 -29.73
N LYS A 313 -3.02 -9.37 -28.96
CA LYS A 313 -4.40 -8.88 -28.89
C LYS A 313 -4.43 -7.47 -28.28
N THR A 314 -3.66 -7.25 -27.22
CA THR A 314 -3.54 -5.97 -26.52
C THR A 314 -2.97 -4.88 -27.43
N ALA A 315 -1.88 -5.16 -28.16
CA ALA A 315 -1.27 -4.20 -29.09
C ALA A 315 -2.25 -3.75 -30.19
N ARG A 316 -3.03 -4.68 -30.74
CA ARG A 316 -4.08 -4.39 -31.73
C ARG A 316 -5.22 -3.56 -31.13
N GLN A 317 -5.74 -3.97 -29.97
CA GLN A 317 -6.90 -3.34 -29.35
C GLN A 317 -6.61 -1.91 -28.88
N CYS A 318 -5.38 -1.65 -28.44
CA CYS A 318 -4.97 -0.32 -28.02
C CYS A 318 -4.43 0.55 -29.17
N GLY A 319 -4.38 0.04 -30.41
CA GLY A 319 -3.94 0.81 -31.57
C GLY A 319 -2.43 1.10 -31.62
N PHE A 320 -1.58 0.25 -31.02
CA PHE A 320 -0.12 0.34 -31.14
C PHE A 320 0.40 -0.13 -32.51
N GLY A 321 -0.44 -0.81 -33.29
CA GLY A 321 -0.09 -1.36 -34.61
C GLY A 321 0.75 -2.64 -34.55
N SER A 322 1.75 -2.69 -33.67
CA SER A 322 2.62 -3.86 -33.49
C SER A 322 2.99 -4.11 -32.02
N GLU A 323 3.38 -5.35 -31.71
CA GLU A 323 3.86 -5.75 -30.39
C GLU A 323 5.18 -5.04 -30.02
N GLU A 324 6.00 -4.70 -31.01
CA GLU A 324 7.25 -3.96 -30.82
C GLU A 324 7.01 -2.52 -30.35
N THR A 325 5.99 -1.84 -30.91
CA THR A 325 5.62 -0.49 -30.47
C THR A 325 5.10 -0.53 -29.04
N LEU A 326 4.23 -1.49 -28.71
CA LEU A 326 3.76 -1.72 -27.34
C LEU A 326 4.94 -1.95 -26.39
N ARG A 327 5.91 -2.80 -26.78
CA ARG A 327 7.12 -3.07 -25.98
C ARG A 327 7.95 -1.82 -25.76
N ARG A 328 8.17 -0.99 -26.78
CA ARG A 328 8.92 0.27 -26.66
C ARG A 328 8.25 1.25 -25.69
N VAL A 329 6.93 1.39 -25.77
CA VAL A 329 6.16 2.28 -24.89
C VAL A 329 6.19 1.79 -23.44
N PHE A 330 6.03 0.48 -23.22
CA PHE A 330 6.17 -0.11 -21.88
C PHE A 330 7.58 0.07 -21.29
N GLN A 331 8.63 -0.12 -22.09
CA GLN A 331 10.00 0.10 -21.62
C GLN A 331 10.29 1.57 -21.31
N ARG A 332 9.74 2.49 -22.11
CA ARG A 332 9.92 3.93 -21.93
C ARG A 332 9.27 4.45 -20.64
N HIS A 333 8.05 4.01 -20.35
CA HIS A 333 7.24 4.57 -19.26
C HIS A 333 7.23 3.72 -17.99
N LEU A 334 7.37 2.39 -18.11
CA LEU A 334 7.27 1.46 -16.97
C LEU A 334 8.55 0.67 -16.72
N HIS A 335 9.59 0.83 -17.55
CA HIS A 335 10.88 0.12 -17.44
C HIS A 335 10.76 -1.41 -17.37
N VAL A 336 9.68 -1.97 -17.92
CA VAL A 336 9.42 -3.42 -17.98
C VAL A 336 8.89 -3.81 -19.36
N SER A 337 9.00 -5.09 -19.71
CA SER A 337 8.37 -5.61 -20.93
C SER A 337 6.86 -5.85 -20.69
N PRO A 338 6.00 -5.78 -21.74
CA PRO A 338 4.58 -6.12 -21.62
C PRO A 338 4.35 -7.54 -21.10
N GLN A 339 5.24 -8.48 -21.46
CA GLN A 339 5.18 -9.87 -20.98
C GLN A 339 5.48 -9.93 -19.49
N ASN A 340 6.57 -9.30 -19.02
CA ASN A 340 6.91 -9.26 -17.61
C ASN A 340 5.83 -8.53 -16.79
N TYR A 341 5.21 -7.49 -17.36
CA TYR A 341 4.07 -6.82 -16.73
C TYR A 341 2.88 -7.78 -16.60
N ARG A 342 2.53 -8.48 -17.68
CA ARG A 342 1.45 -9.47 -17.66
C ARG A 342 1.72 -10.57 -16.64
N ASP A 343 2.89 -11.19 -16.64
CA ASP A 343 3.19 -12.31 -15.74
C ASP A 343 3.15 -11.90 -14.25
N ARG A 344 3.42 -10.62 -13.97
CA ARG A 344 3.35 -10.06 -12.61
C ARG A 344 1.94 -9.67 -12.18
N PHE A 345 1.06 -9.30 -13.12
CA PHE A 345 -0.19 -8.59 -12.82
C PHE A 345 -1.44 -9.21 -13.47
N SER A 346 -1.31 -10.23 -14.31
CA SER A 346 -2.45 -10.98 -14.83
C SER A 346 -3.10 -11.73 -13.70
N ARG A 347 -4.43 -11.59 -13.55
CA ARG A 347 -5.21 -12.49 -12.70
C ARG A 347 -5.00 -13.91 -13.20
N LEU A 348 -4.34 -14.76 -12.40
CA LEU A 348 -4.38 -16.20 -12.63
C LEU A 348 -5.86 -16.62 -12.60
N PRO A 349 -6.33 -17.44 -13.56
CA PRO A 349 -7.58 -18.17 -13.35
C PRO A 349 -7.38 -19.06 -12.12
N ASP A 350 -8.36 -19.04 -11.21
CA ASP A 350 -8.47 -20.03 -10.14
C ASP A 350 -8.46 -21.44 -10.77
N GLU A 351 -7.56 -22.31 -10.31
CA GLU A 351 -7.76 -23.77 -10.29
C GLU A 351 -8.09 -24.18 -8.85
#